data_AF-A0A2E7QPA8-F1
#
_entry.id   AF-A0A2E7QPA8-F1
#
_cell.length_a   1.000
_cell.length_b   1.000
_cell.length_c   1.000
_cell.angle_alpha   90.00
_cell.angle_beta   90.00
_cell.angle_gamma   90.00
#
_symmetry.space_group_name_H-M   'P 1'
#
loop_
_entity.id
_entity.type
_entity.pdbx_description
1 polymer ?
#
loop_
_entity_poly.entity_id
_entity_poly.type
_entity_poly.pdbx_seq_one_letter_code
_entity_poly.pdbx_strand_id
1 'polypeptide(L)' 'LLKHGDTPELGGLIAPRPCIWEVGSDDGLIIPGWDAKMKTRIQRAYTASKKPKAVTFHHFKGDHRWDGTKAVPMLKRVLG' A
#
# COMPACT_ATOMS: atom_id res chain seq x y z
N LEU A 1 18.77 -3.28 3.47
CA LEU A 1 17.61 -2.89 4.31
C LEU A 1 17.17 -3.99 5.29
N LEU A 2 17.14 -5.28 4.91
CA LEU A 2 16.65 -6.42 5.73
C LEU A 2 17.11 -6.53 7.19
N LYS A 3 18.23 -5.91 7.58
CA LYS A 3 18.70 -5.89 8.99
C LYS A 3 17.84 -5.01 9.91
N HIS A 4 17.19 -3.97 9.37
CA HIS A 4 16.45 -2.97 10.15
C HIS A 4 14.99 -2.79 9.70
N GLY A 5 14.64 -3.26 8.50
CA GLY A 5 13.29 -3.19 7.98
C GLY A 5 13.24 -3.46 6.49
N ASP A 6 12.05 -3.56 5.95
CA ASP A 6 11.78 -3.76 4.53
C ASP A 6 10.73 -2.73 4.08
N THR A 7 10.35 -2.72 2.80
CA THR A 7 9.33 -1.81 2.24
C THR A 7 8.05 -1.72 3.09
N PRO A 8 7.53 -2.80 3.70
CA PRO A 8 6.35 -2.72 4.56
C PRO A 8 6.56 -1.91 5.85
N GLU A 9 7.75 -1.90 6.44
CA GLU A 9 8.02 -1.05 7.61
C GLU A 9 8.04 0.43 7.23
N LEU A 10 8.62 0.76 6.07
CA LEU A 10 8.58 2.12 5.53
C LEU A 10 7.13 2.57 5.28
N GLY A 11 6.30 1.70 4.69
CA GLY A 11 4.87 1.95 4.53
C GLY A 11 4.14 2.09 5.87
N GLY A 12 4.56 1.37 6.89
CA GLY A 12 4.04 1.48 8.26
C GLY A 12 4.31 2.84 8.91
N LEU A 13 5.43 3.51 8.60
CA LEU A 13 5.75 4.85 9.11
C LEU A 13 4.80 5.94 8.59
N ILE A 14 3.98 5.65 7.58
CA ILE A 14 2.97 6.59 7.08
C ILE A 14 1.78 6.66 8.04
N ALA A 15 1.49 5.58 8.78
CA ALA A 15 0.41 5.55 9.75
C ALA A 15 0.57 6.70 10.76
N PRO A 16 -0.53 7.39 11.14
CA PRO A 16 -1.93 7.13 10.79
C PRO A 16 -2.44 7.86 9.54
N ARG A 17 -1.58 8.50 8.74
CA ARG A 17 -2.01 9.32 7.59
C ARG A 17 -2.62 8.46 6.47
N PRO A 18 -3.57 8.99 5.67
CA PRO A 18 -4.11 8.28 4.51
C PRO A 18 -3.01 7.80 3.57
N CYS A 19 -3.06 6.53 3.16
CA CYS A 19 -2.11 5.91 2.25
C CYS A 19 -2.80 4.92 1.32
N ILE A 20 -2.32 4.82 0.08
CA ILE A 20 -2.76 3.84 -0.90
C ILE A 20 -1.54 3.17 -1.53
N TRP A 21 -1.60 1.85 -1.67
CA TRP A 21 -0.66 1.03 -2.42
C TRP A 21 -1.41 0.36 -3.57
N GLU A 22 -0.87 0.48 -4.78
CA GLU A 22 -1.47 -0.10 -5.99
C GLU A 22 -0.51 -1.14 -6.60
N VAL A 23 -1.05 -2.27 -7.08
CA VAL A 23 -0.28 -3.33 -7.74
C VAL A 23 -1.07 -3.88 -8.93
N GLY A 24 -0.39 -4.05 -10.07
CA GLY A 24 -0.93 -4.71 -11.25
C GLY A 24 -0.85 -6.23 -11.14
N SER A 25 -1.89 -6.94 -11.57
CA SER A 25 -1.93 -8.41 -11.57
C SER A 25 -0.82 -9.08 -12.38
N ASP A 26 -0.34 -8.38 -13.41
CA ASP A 26 0.65 -8.86 -14.38
C ASP A 26 1.96 -8.06 -14.28
N ASP A 27 2.17 -7.36 -13.15
CA ASP A 27 3.41 -6.64 -12.88
C ASP A 27 4.56 -7.62 -12.64
N GLY A 28 5.40 -7.80 -13.67
CA GLY A 28 6.56 -8.68 -13.63
C GLY A 28 7.66 -8.27 -12.64
N LEU A 29 7.56 -7.08 -12.02
CA LEU A 29 8.49 -6.63 -10.97
C LEU A 29 8.06 -7.06 -9.56
N ILE A 30 6.82 -7.55 -9.39
CA ILE A 30 6.31 -8.00 -8.10
C ILE A 30 6.52 -9.50 -7.95
N ILE A 31 7.29 -9.85 -6.92
CA ILE A 31 7.52 -11.25 -6.57
C ILE A 31 6.19 -11.87 -6.12
N PRO A 32 5.77 -13.04 -6.67
CA PRO A 32 4.52 -13.68 -6.29
C PRO A 32 4.35 -13.85 -4.77
N GLY A 33 3.23 -13.35 -4.23
CA GLY A 33 2.88 -13.43 -2.82
C GLY A 33 3.61 -12.43 -1.91
N TRP A 34 4.50 -11.59 -2.45
CA TRP A 34 5.14 -10.51 -1.68
C TRP A 34 4.16 -9.40 -1.33
N ASP A 35 3.26 -9.06 -2.25
CA ASP A 35 2.12 -8.13 -2.08
C ASP A 35 1.25 -8.48 -0.87
N ALA A 36 0.91 -9.76 -0.70
CA ALA A 36 0.11 -10.22 0.43
C ALA A 36 0.85 -10.04 1.77
N LYS A 37 2.16 -10.37 1.80
CA LYS A 37 3.01 -10.18 2.99
C LYS A 37 3.15 -8.70 3.34
N MET A 38 3.35 -7.85 2.33
CA MET A 38 3.46 -6.40 2.49
C MET A 38 2.17 -5.82 3.07
N LYS A 39 1.01 -6.18 2.49
CA LYS A 39 -0.31 -5.80 2.98
C LYS A 39 -0.51 -6.14 4.46
N THR A 40 -0.23 -7.39 4.85
CA THR A 40 -0.39 -7.83 6.24
C THR A 40 0.47 -7.00 7.21
N ARG A 41 1.72 -6.72 6.85
CA ARG A 41 2.66 -5.97 7.72
C ARG A 41 2.26 -4.51 7.87
N ILE A 42 1.92 -3.82 6.79
CA ILE A 42 1.44 -2.42 6.85
C ILE A 42 0.12 -2.34 7.62
N GLN A 43 -0.81 -3.27 7.40
CA GLN A 43 -2.09 -3.28 8.11
C GLN A 43 -1.92 -3.37 9.63
N ARG A 44 -0.90 -4.10 10.13
CA ARG A 44 -0.60 -4.17 11.57
C ARG A 44 -0.22 -2.79 12.14
N ALA A 45 0.60 -2.02 11.43
CA ALA A 45 0.98 -0.67 11.85
C ALA A 45 -0.24 0.27 11.92
N TYR A 46 -1.10 0.25 10.90
CA TYR A 46 -2.33 1.07 10.88
C TYR A 46 -3.37 0.64 11.94
N THR A 47 -3.46 -0.65 12.23
CA THR A 47 -4.29 -1.16 13.34
C THR A 47 -3.76 -0.68 14.68
N ALA A 48 -2.44 -0.80 14.92
CA ALA A 48 -1.80 -0.32 16.13
C ALA A 48 -1.95 1.20 16.32
N SER A 49 -1.95 1.96 15.22
CA SER A 49 -2.20 3.41 15.22
C SER A 49 -3.69 3.79 15.37
N LYS A 50 -4.58 2.81 15.64
CA LYS A 50 -6.04 3.00 15.78
C LYS A 50 -6.73 3.59 14.54
N LYS A 51 -6.13 3.45 13.35
CA LYS A 51 -6.67 3.96 12.08
C LYS A 51 -6.60 2.90 10.96
N PRO A 52 -7.13 1.68 11.17
CA PRO A 52 -6.97 0.57 10.20
C PRO A 52 -7.54 0.86 8.80
N LYS A 53 -8.51 1.78 8.70
CA LYS A 53 -9.15 2.18 7.43
C LYS A 53 -8.41 3.32 6.69
N ALA A 54 -7.33 3.85 7.26
CA ALA A 54 -6.54 4.91 6.62
C ALA A 54 -5.52 4.38 5.61
N VAL A 55 -5.40 3.05 5.44
CA VAL A 55 -4.62 2.44 4.38
C VAL A 55 -5.53 1.69 3.40
N THR A 56 -5.26 1.84 2.10
CA THR A 56 -5.95 1.13 1.03
C THR A 56 -4.94 0.32 0.22
N PHE A 57 -5.31 -0.91 -0.13
CA PHE A 57 -4.55 -1.76 -1.06
C PHE A 57 -5.41 -2.02 -2.27
N HIS A 58 -4.94 -1.60 -3.44
CA HIS A 58 -5.66 -1.70 -4.70
C HIS A 58 -4.91 -2.64 -5.65
N HIS A 59 -5.51 -3.79 -5.92
CA HIS A 59 -5.03 -4.66 -7.00
C HIS A 59 -5.88 -4.41 -8.23
N PHE A 60 -5.23 -4.08 -9.34
CA PHE A 60 -5.89 -3.84 -10.62
C PHE A 60 -5.42 -4.85 -11.65
N LYS A 61 -6.24 -5.05 -12.68
CA LYS A 61 -5.86 -5.87 -13.82
C LYS A 61 -4.93 -5.08 -14.73
N GLY A 62 -3.69 -5.53 -14.90
CA GLY A 62 -2.71 -4.86 -15.75
C GLY A 62 -1.26 -5.09 -15.33
N ASP A 63 -0.38 -4.48 -16.12
CA ASP A 63 1.07 -4.55 -16.04
C ASP A 63 1.66 -3.49 -15.10
N HIS A 64 2.98 -3.28 -15.19
CA HIS A 64 3.72 -2.30 -14.41
C HIS A 64 3.36 -0.86 -14.82
N ARG A 65 2.34 -0.31 -14.17
CA ARG A 65 1.88 1.07 -14.39
C ARG A 65 1.19 1.65 -13.16
N TRP A 66 0.95 2.96 -13.22
CA TRP A 66 0.05 3.62 -12.29
C TRP A 66 -1.39 3.55 -12.80
N ASP A 67 -2.28 2.87 -12.07
CA ASP A 67 -3.70 2.75 -12.43
C ASP A 67 -4.50 4.00 -12.06
N GLY A 68 -4.27 4.56 -10.87
CA GLY A 68 -4.83 5.85 -10.47
C GLY A 68 -6.35 5.87 -10.23
N THR A 69 -7.10 4.82 -10.59
CA THR A 69 -8.56 4.80 -10.47
C THR A 69 -9.05 4.87 -9.02
N LYS A 70 -8.21 4.43 -8.06
CA LYS A 70 -8.45 4.56 -6.62
C LYS A 70 -7.57 5.65 -5.99
N ALA A 71 -6.31 5.78 -6.41
CA ALA A 71 -5.41 6.78 -5.86
C ALA A 71 -5.88 8.22 -6.12
N VAL A 72 -6.28 8.58 -7.34
CA VAL A 72 -6.65 9.97 -7.67
C VAL A 72 -7.89 10.44 -6.88
N PRO A 73 -8.99 9.68 -6.80
CA PRO A 73 -10.12 10.05 -5.94
C PRO A 73 -9.75 10.15 -4.46
N MET A 74 -8.86 9.27 -3.96
CA MET A 74 -8.37 9.35 -2.58
C MET A 74 -7.61 10.65 -2.33
N LEU A 75 -6.67 11.00 -3.22
CA LEU A 75 -5.84 12.18 -3.09
C LEU A 75 -6.70 13.46 -3.10
N LYS A 76 -7.63 13.60 -4.04
CA LYS A 76 -8.57 14.73 -4.09
C LYS A 76 -9.36 14.89 -2.78
N ARG A 77 -9.84 13.79 -2.21
CA ARG A 77 -10.58 13.81 -0.93
C ARG A 77 -9.70 14.22 0.25
N VAL A 78 -8.40 13.91 0.22
CA VAL A 78 -7.48 14.14 1.35
C VAL A 78 -6.81 15.51 1.27
N LEU A 79 -6.54 16.01 0.06
CA LEU A 79 -5.74 17.22 -0.17
C LEU A 79 -6.55 18.47 -0.53
N GLY A 80 -7.83 18.32 -0.91
CA GLY A 80 -8.64 19.42 -1.46
C GLY A 80 -8.33 19.66 -2.93
#